data_AF-A0A7J6IXB4-F1
#
_entry.id   AF-A0A7J6IXB4-F1
#
_cell.length_a   1.000
_cell.length_b   1.000
_cell.length_c   1.000
_cell.angle_alpha   90.00
_cell.angle_beta   90.00
_cell.angle_gamma   90.00
#
_symmetry.space_group_name_H-M   'P 1'
#
loop_
_entity.id
_entity.type
_entity.pdbx_description
1 polymer ?
#
loop_
_entity_poly.entity_id
_entity_poly.type
_entity_poly.pdbx_seq_one_letter_code
_entity_poly.pdbx_strand_id
1 'polypeptide(L)'
;MLCASAVTATILENGRPRITDFPDTKVNLADGQYETYNADAEEISYKGRWDSKMISWWAGPGIKFGFTGQSVAVTFGNETINSTLVAYRIAGLDWMHTNVTADATHLFVSPETPGVELTGPISPVTFEMRVTNWAYGVQIDKVHVAAGEKLVKIPDYPRRVEFIGDSLSAGMYNTYEALAGFAYGVGAGLGNTEYSITAYPGICVSDQDCWGNPRGQSHQWFYTSDTGGRAAEVWGDNPEPWDFSRNPAADLVVINLGTNDANAANNVTKSTYVESYKKLIQGVHGKWPEAQVIIMQMWQGFFQDGNTYGQNTDLRDEVYSVYEYFNTEEYLSDPITWDAITNTTSTTGKPAKPFAHFFNTTGILQHNDIAPQWHPTDVGQIKVASHLIQYITLKLGWPLYATGPEVYHETLYWNDQSSY
;
A
#
# COMPACT_ATOMS: atom_id res chain seq x y z
N MET A 1 31.93 35.46 -9.60
CA MET A 1 31.32 34.13 -9.80
C MET A 1 31.26 33.46 -8.43
N LEU A 2 30.08 33.39 -7.81
CA LEU A 2 29.88 32.54 -6.64
C LEU A 2 29.64 31.12 -7.17
N CYS A 3 30.58 30.21 -6.92
CA CYS A 3 30.35 28.78 -7.11
C CYS A 3 29.31 28.34 -6.09
N ALA A 4 28.13 27.93 -6.56
CA ALA A 4 27.17 27.22 -5.72
C ALA A 4 27.74 25.83 -5.43
N SER A 5 28.17 25.60 -4.19
CA SER A 5 28.49 24.27 -3.70
C SER A 5 27.19 23.47 -3.66
N ALA A 6 27.01 22.50 -4.56
CA ALA A 6 25.96 21.52 -4.42
C ALA A 6 26.25 20.71 -3.14
N VAL A 7 25.45 20.91 -2.10
CA VAL A 7 25.48 20.04 -0.92
C VAL A 7 24.87 18.72 -1.36
N THR A 8 25.70 17.70 -1.57
CA THR A 8 25.22 16.34 -1.77
C THR A 8 24.92 15.74 -0.41
N ALA A 9 23.65 15.42 -0.14
CA ALA A 9 23.28 14.65 1.04
C ALA A 9 23.34 13.16 0.69
N THR A 10 24.17 12.40 1.42
CA THR A 10 24.19 10.94 1.31
C THR A 10 23.16 10.39 2.28
N ILE A 11 22.13 9.70 1.77
CA ILE A 11 21.24 8.91 2.64
C ILE A 11 22.07 7.77 3.18
N LEU A 12 22.13 7.62 4.50
CA LEU A 12 22.80 6.50 5.16
C LEU A 12 21.76 5.46 5.55
N GLU A 13 22.05 4.20 5.24
CA GLU A 13 21.31 3.01 5.64
C GLU A 13 22.26 2.16 6.50
N ASN A 14 21.92 1.89 7.77
CA ASN A 14 22.78 1.13 8.70
C ASN A 14 24.26 1.58 8.74
N GLY A 15 24.50 2.89 8.61
CA GLY A 15 25.86 3.48 8.64
C GLY A 15 26.65 3.39 7.33
N ARG A 16 26.06 2.87 6.24
CA ARG A 16 26.63 2.90 4.89
C ARG A 16 25.83 3.83 3.96
N PRO A 17 26.44 4.43 2.93
CA PRO A 17 25.69 5.10 1.86
C PRO A 17 24.65 4.16 1.25
N ARG A 18 23.39 4.60 1.26
CA ARG A 18 22.29 3.91 0.59
C ARG A 18 22.56 3.84 -0.90
N ILE A 19 22.41 2.66 -1.49
CA ILE A 19 22.42 2.52 -2.95
C ILE A 19 21.21 3.29 -3.48
N THR A 20 21.51 4.35 -4.21
CA THR A 20 20.53 5.20 -4.88
C THR A 20 20.77 5.25 -6.39
N ASP A 21 21.82 4.57 -6.85
CA ASP A 21 22.16 4.39 -8.25
C ASP A 21 21.64 3.03 -8.71
N PHE A 22 20.39 3.03 -9.16
CA PHE A 22 19.75 1.85 -9.72
C PHE A 22 20.02 1.78 -11.23
N PRO A 23 20.05 0.58 -11.83
CA PRO A 23 20.23 0.44 -13.28
C PRO A 23 19.23 1.32 -14.06
N ASP A 24 19.74 2.07 -15.03
CA ASP A 24 18.88 2.77 -15.99
C ASP A 24 18.33 1.76 -16.99
N THR A 25 17.02 1.53 -16.91
CA THR A 25 16.29 0.58 -17.74
C THR A 25 15.69 1.24 -18.98
N LYS A 26 15.87 2.55 -19.19
CA LYS A 26 15.27 3.26 -20.31
C LYS A 26 15.85 2.77 -21.65
N VAL A 27 14.98 2.45 -22.60
CA VAL A 27 15.35 1.96 -23.92
C VAL A 27 14.58 2.68 -25.04
N ASN A 28 15.11 2.60 -26.25
CA ASN A 28 14.40 2.97 -27.46
C ASN A 28 13.84 1.71 -28.14
N LEU A 29 12.52 1.58 -28.21
CA LEU A 29 11.87 0.42 -28.85
C LEU A 29 12.20 0.27 -30.34
N ALA A 30 12.62 1.35 -31.02
CA ALA A 30 13.00 1.30 -32.43
C ALA A 30 14.16 0.33 -32.71
N ASP A 31 14.93 -0.02 -31.68
CA ASP A 31 16.08 -0.92 -31.79
C ASP A 31 15.70 -2.40 -31.71
N GLY A 32 14.41 -2.74 -31.49
CA GLY A 32 13.92 -4.11 -31.37
C GLY A 32 12.63 -4.41 -32.16
N GLN A 33 12.18 -5.67 -32.11
CA GLN A 33 10.90 -6.11 -32.66
C GLN A 33 10.04 -6.63 -31.50
N TYR A 34 8.84 -6.07 -31.34
CA TYR A 34 8.00 -6.29 -30.17
C TYR A 34 6.55 -6.61 -30.55
N GLU A 35 5.94 -7.54 -29.82
CA GLU A 35 4.49 -7.64 -29.70
C GLU A 35 4.05 -6.64 -28.62
N THR A 36 3.02 -5.83 -28.91
CA THR A 36 2.64 -4.67 -28.09
C THR A 36 1.18 -4.76 -27.67
N TYR A 37 0.95 -4.61 -26.38
CA TYR A 37 -0.36 -4.63 -25.74
C TYR A 37 -0.67 -3.23 -25.22
N ASN A 38 -1.89 -2.76 -25.46
CA ASN A 38 -2.38 -1.52 -24.87
C ASN A 38 -2.60 -1.71 -23.36
N ALA A 39 -2.65 -0.60 -22.61
CA ALA A 39 -2.92 -0.61 -21.17
C ALA A 39 -4.23 -1.32 -20.76
N ASP A 40 -5.23 -1.39 -21.65
CA ASP A 40 -6.50 -2.07 -21.39
C ASP A 40 -6.50 -3.58 -21.73
N ALA A 41 -5.33 -4.15 -22.07
CA ALA A 41 -5.20 -5.58 -22.34
C ALA A 41 -5.61 -6.44 -21.13
N GLU A 42 -6.47 -7.44 -21.36
CA GLU A 42 -7.04 -8.27 -20.29
C GLU A 42 -6.02 -9.14 -19.56
N GLU A 43 -4.83 -9.34 -20.13
CA GLU A 43 -3.72 -10.07 -19.53
C GLU A 43 -3.08 -9.30 -18.37
N ILE A 44 -3.18 -7.97 -18.36
CA ILE A 44 -2.56 -7.09 -17.37
C ILE A 44 -3.44 -7.02 -16.12
N SER A 45 -2.98 -7.63 -15.03
CA SER A 45 -3.63 -7.47 -13.73
C SER A 45 -3.11 -6.22 -13.03
N TYR A 46 -3.95 -5.19 -12.96
CA TYR A 46 -3.70 -3.99 -12.18
C TYR A 46 -3.89 -4.26 -10.69
N LYS A 47 -2.90 -3.87 -9.89
CA LYS A 47 -2.83 -4.08 -8.44
C LYS A 47 -2.91 -2.73 -7.73
N GLY A 48 -3.72 -2.63 -6.67
CA GLY A 48 -4.11 -1.32 -6.11
C GLY A 48 -5.25 -0.68 -6.90
N ARG A 49 -5.54 0.59 -6.63
CA ARG A 49 -6.56 1.35 -7.36
C ARG A 49 -5.94 2.18 -8.48
N TRP A 50 -6.56 2.10 -9.63
CA TRP A 50 -6.17 2.79 -10.86
C TRP A 50 -7.40 3.46 -11.44
N ASP A 51 -7.24 4.66 -11.98
CA ASP A 51 -8.35 5.40 -12.58
C ASP A 51 -8.62 4.96 -14.02
N SER A 52 -9.67 5.55 -14.62
CA SER A 52 -10.06 5.31 -16.00
C SER A 52 -8.99 5.68 -17.05
N LYS A 53 -7.94 6.43 -16.66
CA LYS A 53 -6.79 6.79 -17.51
C LYS A 53 -5.57 5.87 -17.27
N MET A 54 -5.73 4.81 -16.47
CA MET A 54 -4.68 3.88 -16.06
C MET A 54 -3.53 4.58 -15.31
N ILE A 55 -3.88 5.56 -14.47
CA ILE A 55 -2.95 6.26 -13.57
C ILE A 55 -3.04 5.65 -12.18
N SER A 56 -1.89 5.39 -11.57
CA SER A 56 -1.79 4.93 -10.19
C SER A 56 -1.78 6.10 -9.21
N TRP A 57 -2.39 5.92 -8.04
CA TRP A 57 -2.56 6.99 -7.05
C TRP A 57 -2.04 6.62 -5.66
N TRP A 58 -2.64 5.59 -5.07
CA TRP A 58 -2.35 5.16 -3.71
C TRP A 58 -1.03 4.40 -3.57
N ALA A 59 -0.63 4.08 -2.35
CA ALA A 59 0.63 3.38 -2.04
C ALA A 59 0.69 1.93 -2.57
N GLY A 60 1.88 1.51 -3.02
CA GLY A 60 2.14 0.15 -3.53
C GLY A 60 1.31 -0.34 -4.74
N PRO A 61 0.85 0.53 -5.66
CA PRO A 61 0.11 0.10 -6.84
C PRO A 61 1.07 -0.60 -7.81
N GLY A 62 0.55 -1.38 -8.75
CA GLY A 62 1.39 -2.08 -9.70
C GLY A 62 0.65 -2.83 -10.79
N ILE A 63 1.41 -3.58 -11.57
CA ILE A 63 0.88 -4.50 -12.59
C ILE A 63 1.52 -5.88 -12.42
N LYS A 64 0.76 -6.91 -12.76
CA LYS A 64 1.23 -8.30 -12.74
C LYS A 64 0.63 -9.09 -13.89
N PHE A 65 1.43 -9.89 -14.56
CA PHE A 65 0.98 -10.76 -15.65
C PHE A 65 1.98 -11.90 -15.88
N GLY A 66 1.53 -12.96 -16.54
CA GLY A 66 2.41 -13.98 -17.10
C GLY A 66 2.95 -13.53 -18.44
N PHE A 67 4.11 -14.05 -18.86
CA PHE A 67 4.65 -13.80 -20.20
C PHE A 67 5.40 -15.02 -20.73
N THR A 68 5.58 -15.06 -22.04
CA THR A 68 6.49 -16.00 -22.72
C THR A 68 7.75 -15.28 -23.21
N GLY A 69 8.80 -16.04 -23.50
CA GLY A 69 10.10 -15.48 -23.88
C GLY A 69 10.85 -14.92 -22.68
N GLN A 70 11.77 -13.99 -22.96
CA GLN A 70 12.72 -13.47 -21.97
C GLN A 70 12.82 -11.94 -22.02
N SER A 71 11.74 -11.27 -22.44
CA SER A 71 11.74 -9.80 -22.55
C SER A 71 10.41 -9.20 -22.20
N VAL A 72 10.45 -8.20 -21.31
CA VAL A 72 9.30 -7.40 -20.90
C VAL A 72 9.74 -5.95 -20.83
N ALA A 73 9.05 -5.08 -21.55
CA ALA A 73 9.21 -3.64 -21.44
C ALA A 73 7.84 -2.97 -21.20
N VAL A 74 7.85 -1.81 -20.55
CA VAL A 74 6.64 -1.00 -20.29
C VAL A 74 6.89 0.42 -20.76
N THR A 75 5.95 0.95 -21.56
CA THR A 75 5.88 2.38 -21.89
C THR A 75 5.00 3.09 -20.87
N PHE A 76 5.54 4.14 -20.28
CA PHE A 76 4.86 5.00 -19.35
C PHE A 76 4.27 6.24 -20.04
N GLY A 77 3.05 6.61 -19.68
CA GLY A 77 2.35 7.78 -20.20
C GLY A 77 2.80 9.09 -19.56
N ASN A 78 2.25 10.19 -20.07
CA ASN A 78 2.62 11.56 -19.73
C ASN A 78 2.27 11.96 -18.28
N GLU A 79 1.31 11.27 -17.64
CA GLU A 79 0.90 11.52 -16.25
C GLU A 79 1.79 10.81 -15.22
N THR A 80 2.83 10.11 -15.68
CA THR A 80 3.86 9.52 -14.82
C THR A 80 4.72 10.63 -14.22
N ILE A 81 5.01 10.55 -12.92
CA ILE A 81 5.98 11.46 -12.31
C ILE A 81 7.40 11.00 -12.69
N ASN A 82 8.21 11.89 -13.26
CA ASN A 82 9.61 11.61 -13.53
C ASN A 82 10.34 11.22 -12.24
N SER A 83 11.27 10.28 -12.35
CA SER A 83 11.99 9.66 -11.22
C SER A 83 11.11 8.91 -10.22
N THR A 84 9.97 8.38 -10.66
CA THR A 84 9.20 7.43 -9.84
C THR A 84 10.00 6.14 -9.69
N LEU A 85 10.26 5.73 -8.45
CA LEU A 85 10.93 4.47 -8.17
C LEU A 85 9.93 3.33 -8.27
N VAL A 86 10.27 2.32 -9.07
CA VAL A 86 9.51 1.07 -9.15
C VAL A 86 10.40 -0.10 -8.73
N ALA A 87 9.80 -1.05 -8.04
CA ALA A 87 10.38 -2.38 -7.83
C ALA A 87 9.75 -3.36 -8.82
N TYR A 88 10.53 -4.27 -9.36
CA TYR A 88 10.06 -5.29 -10.29
C TYR A 88 10.77 -6.63 -10.08
N ARG A 89 10.13 -7.72 -10.47
CA ARG A 89 10.69 -9.08 -10.35
C ARG A 89 10.02 -10.06 -11.31
N ILE A 90 10.63 -11.24 -11.42
CA ILE A 90 10.05 -12.40 -12.10
C ILE A 90 9.84 -13.57 -11.14
N ALA A 91 8.75 -14.33 -11.33
CA ALA A 91 8.44 -15.59 -10.65
C ALA A 91 8.55 -15.61 -9.10
N GLY A 92 8.63 -14.45 -8.44
CA GLY A 92 8.83 -14.32 -7.00
C GLY A 92 10.30 -14.21 -6.55
N LEU A 93 11.25 -14.13 -7.47
CA LEU A 93 12.65 -13.82 -7.16
C LEU A 93 12.81 -12.43 -6.52
N ASP A 94 14.04 -12.10 -6.15
CA ASP A 94 14.39 -10.84 -5.51
C ASP A 94 13.92 -9.63 -6.31
N TRP A 95 13.52 -8.58 -5.59
CA TRP A 95 13.16 -7.31 -6.17
C TRP A 95 14.37 -6.63 -6.79
N MET A 96 14.19 -6.14 -8.01
CA MET A 96 15.07 -5.19 -8.67
C MET A 96 14.40 -3.82 -8.68
N HIS A 97 15.19 -2.76 -8.78
CA HIS A 97 14.70 -1.39 -8.69
C HIS A 97 15.20 -0.56 -9.86
N THR A 98 14.41 0.42 -10.30
CA THR A 98 14.79 1.40 -11.32
C THR A 98 13.89 2.63 -11.23
N ASN A 99 14.40 3.79 -11.65
CA ASN A 99 13.61 5.01 -11.76
C ASN A 99 12.98 5.09 -13.15
N VAL A 100 11.68 5.34 -13.22
CA VAL A 100 10.95 5.49 -14.48
C VAL A 100 10.63 6.95 -14.79
N THR A 101 10.43 7.24 -16.07
CA THR A 101 10.20 8.61 -16.57
C THR A 101 8.93 8.64 -17.43
N ALA A 102 8.23 9.77 -17.44
CA ALA A 102 7.11 10.02 -18.33
C ALA A 102 7.51 9.89 -19.80
N ASP A 103 6.56 9.44 -20.62
CA ASP A 103 6.70 9.27 -22.07
C ASP A 103 7.93 8.45 -22.50
N ALA A 104 8.36 7.52 -21.64
CA ALA A 104 9.53 6.68 -21.86
C ALA A 104 9.19 5.20 -21.79
N THR A 105 9.98 4.39 -22.48
CA THR A 105 9.91 2.93 -22.37
C THR A 105 11.08 2.41 -21.56
N HIS A 106 10.79 1.49 -20.65
CA HIS A 106 11.77 0.84 -19.79
C HIS A 106 11.75 -0.68 -20.02
N LEU A 107 12.92 -1.27 -20.28
CA LEU A 107 13.13 -2.71 -20.40
C LEU A 107 13.41 -3.29 -19.01
N PHE A 108 12.45 -4.04 -18.47
CA PHE A 108 12.54 -4.61 -17.13
C PHE A 108 13.09 -6.04 -17.14
N VAL A 109 12.77 -6.82 -18.17
CA VAL A 109 13.24 -8.18 -18.31
C VAL A 109 13.98 -8.29 -19.64
N SER A 110 15.16 -8.91 -19.63
CA SER A 110 15.98 -9.25 -20.79
C SER A 110 16.55 -10.67 -20.62
N PRO A 111 17.20 -11.26 -21.65
CA PRO A 111 17.88 -12.56 -21.51
C PRO A 111 18.96 -12.61 -20.41
N GLU A 112 19.45 -11.45 -19.96
CA GLU A 112 20.41 -11.33 -18.87
C GLU A 112 19.75 -11.26 -17.48
N THR A 113 18.42 -11.14 -17.42
CA THR A 113 17.68 -11.14 -16.15
C THR A 113 17.82 -12.50 -15.46
N PRO A 114 18.36 -12.56 -14.23
CA PRO A 114 18.57 -13.83 -13.54
C PRO A 114 17.29 -14.65 -13.41
N GLY A 115 17.32 -15.90 -13.87
CA GLY A 115 16.24 -16.88 -13.72
C GLY A 115 15.15 -16.79 -14.79
N VAL A 116 15.26 -15.89 -15.78
CA VAL A 116 14.28 -15.75 -16.87
C VAL A 116 14.26 -16.97 -17.81
N GLU A 117 15.39 -17.66 -17.91
CA GLU A 117 15.57 -18.88 -18.69
C GLU A 117 14.98 -20.12 -18.01
N LEU A 118 14.63 -20.02 -16.73
CA LEU A 118 14.08 -21.11 -15.93
C LEU A 118 12.59 -21.27 -16.20
N THR A 119 12.14 -22.51 -16.40
CA THR A 119 10.75 -22.82 -16.78
C THR A 119 9.88 -23.32 -15.62
N GLY A 120 10.38 -23.24 -14.39
CA GLY A 120 9.67 -23.72 -13.20
C GLY A 120 10.34 -23.29 -11.90
N PRO A 121 9.68 -23.50 -10.74
CA PRO A 121 8.39 -24.17 -10.58
C PRO A 121 7.16 -23.31 -10.94
N ILE A 122 7.34 -22.02 -11.21
CA ILE A 122 6.27 -21.11 -11.63
C ILE A 122 6.21 -21.06 -13.16
N SER A 123 5.06 -21.37 -13.75
CA SER A 123 4.83 -21.36 -15.19
C SER A 123 3.40 -20.91 -15.52
N PRO A 124 3.18 -19.94 -16.43
CA PRO A 124 4.22 -19.12 -17.09
C PRO A 124 5.01 -18.29 -16.09
N VAL A 125 6.20 -17.81 -16.48
CA VAL A 125 6.95 -16.85 -15.68
C VAL A 125 6.09 -15.60 -15.52
N THR A 126 5.97 -15.10 -14.28
CA THR A 126 5.18 -13.90 -14.00
C THR A 126 6.08 -12.70 -13.84
N PHE A 127 5.76 -11.59 -14.48
CA PHE A 127 6.31 -10.28 -14.18
C PHE A 127 5.43 -9.59 -13.14
N GLU A 128 6.04 -8.97 -12.13
CA GLU A 128 5.38 -8.08 -11.17
C GLU A 128 6.17 -6.79 -11.08
N MET A 129 5.49 -5.65 -11.15
CA MET A 129 6.04 -4.32 -10.89
C MET A 129 5.17 -3.60 -9.87
N ARG A 130 5.78 -2.87 -8.94
CA ARG A 130 5.12 -2.04 -7.92
C ARG A 130 5.77 -0.66 -7.87
N VAL A 131 4.98 0.39 -7.77
CA VAL A 131 5.49 1.73 -7.42
C VAL A 131 5.77 1.74 -5.91
N THR A 132 7.00 2.04 -5.54
CA THR A 132 7.39 2.06 -4.12
C THR A 132 6.89 3.31 -3.43
N ASN A 133 6.88 4.44 -4.14
CA ASN A 133 6.59 5.74 -3.57
C ASN A 133 5.10 5.95 -3.24
N TRP A 134 4.77 6.63 -2.14
CA TRP A 134 3.38 6.83 -1.71
C TRP A 134 2.63 8.02 -2.36
N ALA A 135 3.34 9.03 -2.87
CA ALA A 135 2.76 10.22 -3.53
C ALA A 135 3.08 10.28 -5.03
N TYR A 136 3.97 9.41 -5.49
CA TYR A 136 4.33 9.35 -6.90
C TYR A 136 3.52 8.24 -7.53
N GLY A 137 3.36 8.32 -8.84
CA GLY A 137 2.61 7.33 -9.58
C GLY A 137 3.04 7.27 -11.02
N VAL A 138 2.56 6.21 -11.66
CA VAL A 138 2.82 5.92 -13.06
C VAL A 138 1.51 5.87 -13.81
N GLN A 139 1.57 6.18 -15.10
CA GLN A 139 0.52 5.86 -16.05
C GLN A 139 1.03 4.77 -16.97
N ILE A 140 0.29 3.68 -17.11
CA ILE A 140 0.65 2.62 -18.07
C ILE A 140 0.07 3.02 -19.43
N ASP A 141 0.93 3.15 -20.45
CA ASP A 141 0.50 3.30 -21.84
C ASP A 141 0.48 1.93 -22.53
N LYS A 142 1.61 1.23 -22.51
CA LYS A 142 1.77 -0.05 -23.23
C LYS A 142 2.68 -1.02 -22.50
N VAL A 143 2.48 -2.31 -22.78
CA VAL A 143 3.36 -3.40 -22.37
C VAL A 143 3.86 -4.13 -23.61
N HIS A 144 5.14 -4.48 -23.63
CA HIS A 144 5.81 -5.08 -24.76
C HIS A 144 6.49 -6.39 -24.35
N VAL A 145 6.39 -7.38 -25.22
CA VAL A 145 7.22 -8.59 -25.21
C VAL A 145 7.92 -8.75 -26.55
N ALA A 146 8.93 -9.61 -26.64
CA ALA A 146 9.61 -9.85 -27.92
C ALA A 146 8.63 -10.33 -29.01
N ALA A 147 8.90 -10.00 -30.27
CA ALA A 147 8.06 -10.41 -31.38
C ALA A 147 7.84 -11.94 -31.41
N GLY A 148 6.57 -12.36 -31.49
CA GLY A 148 6.17 -13.78 -31.43
C GLY A 148 5.90 -14.32 -30.03
N GLU A 149 6.30 -13.59 -28.98
CA GLU A 149 5.98 -13.88 -27.58
C GLU A 149 4.65 -13.24 -27.16
N LYS A 150 4.15 -13.60 -25.97
CA LYS A 150 2.80 -13.22 -25.53
C LYS A 150 2.75 -12.83 -24.06
N LEU A 151 1.82 -11.93 -23.75
CA LEU A 151 1.31 -11.81 -22.40
C LEU A 151 0.34 -12.96 -22.11
N VAL A 152 0.29 -13.36 -20.85
CA VAL A 152 -0.56 -14.44 -20.37
C VAL A 152 -1.31 -13.94 -19.13
N LYS A 153 -2.64 -13.96 -19.21
CA LYS A 153 -3.49 -13.65 -18.08
C LYS A 153 -3.26 -14.63 -16.93
N ILE A 154 -3.05 -14.11 -15.73
CA ILE A 154 -2.91 -14.90 -14.51
C ILE A 154 -4.21 -14.88 -13.71
N PRO A 155 -4.54 -15.95 -12.97
CA PRO A 155 -5.69 -15.95 -12.07
C PRO A 155 -5.48 -14.94 -10.93
N ASP A 156 -6.59 -14.34 -10.49
CA ASP A 156 -6.63 -13.53 -9.27
C ASP A 156 -6.51 -14.45 -8.04
N TYR A 157 -5.94 -13.95 -6.94
CA TYR A 157 -5.91 -14.73 -5.70
C TYR A 157 -7.31 -14.77 -5.04
N PRO A 158 -7.63 -15.86 -4.31
CA PRO A 158 -8.97 -16.08 -3.76
C PRO A 158 -9.26 -15.27 -2.49
N ARG A 159 -8.26 -14.56 -1.94
CA ARG A 159 -8.39 -13.73 -0.74
C ARG A 159 -7.99 -12.31 -1.06
N ARG A 160 -8.62 -11.33 -0.41
CA ARG A 160 -8.31 -9.91 -0.63
C ARG A 160 -8.28 -9.11 0.67
N VAL A 161 -7.26 -8.27 0.80
CA VAL A 161 -7.08 -7.34 1.93
C VAL A 161 -7.03 -5.90 1.45
N GLU A 162 -7.86 -5.03 2.04
CA GLU A 162 -7.73 -3.58 1.89
C GLU A 162 -7.07 -2.99 3.14
N PHE A 163 -5.97 -2.28 2.97
CA PHE A 163 -5.38 -1.45 4.03
C PHE A 163 -5.81 -0.01 3.84
N ILE A 164 -6.43 0.58 4.86
CA ILE A 164 -6.82 1.99 4.89
C ILE A 164 -6.00 2.69 5.96
N GLY A 165 -5.25 3.72 5.58
CA GLY A 165 -4.30 4.31 6.53
C GLY A 165 -3.76 5.68 6.18
N ASP A 166 -2.78 6.09 6.98
CA ASP A 166 -2.02 7.32 6.84
C ASP A 166 -0.55 7.03 6.44
N SER A 167 0.39 7.89 6.84
CA SER A 167 1.81 7.74 6.55
C SER A 167 2.43 6.45 7.07
N LEU A 168 1.91 5.90 8.18
CA LEU A 168 2.41 4.68 8.78
C LEU A 168 2.13 3.46 7.89
N SER A 169 0.96 3.46 7.25
CA SER A 169 0.54 2.39 6.33
C SER A 169 1.09 2.59 4.91
N ALA A 170 1.31 3.85 4.51
CA ALA A 170 1.95 4.21 3.25
C ALA A 170 3.48 3.94 3.23
N GLY A 171 4.07 3.66 4.40
CA GLY A 171 5.50 3.37 4.53
C GLY A 171 6.41 4.60 4.49
N MET A 172 5.88 5.78 4.85
CA MET A 172 6.67 7.02 4.79
C MET A 172 7.97 6.89 5.60
N TYR A 173 9.09 7.27 4.98
CA TYR A 173 10.46 7.18 5.50
C TYR A 173 11.09 5.78 5.61
N ASN A 174 10.37 4.71 5.25
CA ASN A 174 10.97 3.38 5.14
C ASN A 174 11.87 3.26 3.91
N THR A 175 12.83 2.32 3.92
CA THR A 175 13.86 2.22 2.89
C THR A 175 13.26 2.09 1.48
N TYR A 176 12.13 1.41 1.32
CA TYR A 176 11.41 1.30 0.03
C TYR A 176 9.96 1.78 0.12
N GLU A 177 9.74 2.78 0.97
CA GLU A 177 8.43 3.35 1.26
C GLU A 177 7.35 2.26 1.43
N ALA A 178 6.36 2.19 0.54
CA ALA A 178 5.25 1.24 0.65
C ALA A 178 5.71 -0.23 0.71
N LEU A 179 6.76 -0.61 -0.03
CA LEU A 179 7.27 -1.99 -0.07
C LEU A 179 8.13 -2.38 1.14
N ALA A 180 8.47 -1.42 2.00
CA ALA A 180 9.06 -1.69 3.31
C ALA A 180 8.03 -1.51 4.46
N GLY A 181 6.81 -1.08 4.14
CA GLY A 181 5.72 -0.88 5.10
C GLY A 181 5.07 -2.18 5.59
N PHE A 182 4.42 -2.12 6.76
CA PHE A 182 3.73 -3.29 7.30
C PHE A 182 2.56 -3.75 6.42
N ALA A 183 1.84 -2.83 5.78
CA ALA A 183 0.67 -3.15 4.96
C ALA A 183 1.03 -4.06 3.78
N TYR A 184 2.11 -3.74 3.06
CA TYR A 184 2.66 -4.62 2.03
C TYR A 184 3.13 -5.95 2.63
N GLY A 185 3.88 -5.92 3.74
CA GLY A 185 4.38 -7.13 4.38
C GLY A 185 3.28 -8.11 4.80
N VAL A 186 2.15 -7.61 5.31
CA VAL A 186 0.98 -8.45 5.61
C VAL A 186 0.35 -8.97 4.32
N GLY A 187 0.09 -8.09 3.33
CA GLY A 187 -0.52 -8.48 2.06
C GLY A 187 0.27 -9.58 1.33
N ALA A 188 1.58 -9.37 1.17
CA ALA A 188 2.49 -10.33 0.53
C ALA A 188 2.75 -11.56 1.42
N GLY A 189 2.96 -11.35 2.73
CA GLY A 189 3.32 -12.41 3.69
C GLY A 189 2.21 -13.41 4.01
N LEU A 190 0.93 -13.04 3.80
CA LEU A 190 -0.16 -14.01 3.87
C LEU A 190 -0.09 -15.04 2.73
N GLY A 191 0.46 -14.66 1.57
CA GLY A 191 0.50 -15.45 0.31
C GLY A 191 -0.90 -15.76 -0.22
N ASN A 192 -1.06 -16.08 -1.51
CA ASN A 192 -2.37 -16.32 -2.13
C ASN A 192 -3.44 -15.28 -1.72
N THR A 193 -3.07 -14.00 -1.71
CA THR A 193 -3.89 -12.89 -1.24
C THR A 193 -3.60 -11.67 -2.12
N GLU A 194 -4.64 -11.11 -2.71
CA GLU A 194 -4.61 -9.77 -3.30
C GLU A 194 -4.63 -8.72 -2.20
N TYR A 195 -4.00 -7.58 -2.45
CA TYR A 195 -4.04 -6.47 -1.51
C TYR A 195 -3.98 -5.12 -2.19
N SER A 196 -4.50 -4.11 -1.50
CA SER A 196 -4.46 -2.70 -1.89
C SER A 196 -4.21 -1.84 -0.65
N ILE A 197 -3.40 -0.79 -0.81
CA ILE A 197 -2.99 0.09 0.30
C ILE A 197 -3.49 1.51 0.00
N THR A 198 -4.73 1.77 0.39
CA THR A 198 -5.39 3.07 0.28
C THR A 198 -4.96 3.94 1.45
N ALA A 199 -3.70 4.37 1.42
CA ALA A 199 -3.08 5.17 2.47
C ALA A 199 -2.31 6.36 1.92
N TYR A 200 -2.34 7.48 2.63
CA TYR A 200 -1.65 8.71 2.23
C TYR A 200 -1.13 9.49 3.45
N PRO A 201 0.13 9.95 3.48
CA PRO A 201 0.68 10.72 4.58
C PRO A 201 -0.09 11.98 4.97
N GLY A 202 -0.18 12.21 6.28
CA GLY A 202 -0.86 13.38 6.84
C GLY A 202 -2.39 13.30 6.82
N ILE A 203 -3.00 12.33 6.11
CA ILE A 203 -4.45 12.20 6.02
C ILE A 203 -5.05 11.82 7.39
N CYS A 204 -6.18 12.45 7.72
CA CYS A 204 -6.99 12.08 8.87
C CYS A 204 -8.05 11.04 8.49
N VAL A 205 -8.68 10.40 9.48
CA VAL A 205 -9.96 9.72 9.25
C VAL A 205 -11.09 10.73 9.09
N SER A 206 -11.02 11.84 9.83
CA SER A 206 -11.97 12.95 9.79
C SER A 206 -11.97 13.65 8.44
N ASP A 207 -13.15 13.80 7.83
CA ASP A 207 -13.30 14.47 6.53
C ASP A 207 -13.18 16.00 6.66
N GLN A 208 -11.94 16.45 6.75
CA GLN A 208 -11.53 17.85 6.81
C GLN A 208 -10.09 17.99 6.31
N ASP A 209 -9.60 19.23 6.20
CA ASP A 209 -8.19 19.46 5.93
C ASP A 209 -7.33 18.96 7.10
N CYS A 210 -6.37 18.09 6.78
CA CYS A 210 -5.30 17.68 7.69
C CYS A 210 -3.97 17.71 6.95
N TRP A 211 -3.05 18.56 7.40
CA TRP A 211 -1.73 18.73 6.76
C TRP A 211 -1.79 19.01 5.24
N GLY A 212 -2.80 19.76 4.78
CA GLY A 212 -2.98 20.09 3.37
C GLY A 212 -3.62 18.98 2.54
N ASN A 213 -4.08 17.90 3.18
CA ASN A 213 -4.97 16.92 2.56
C ASN A 213 -6.40 17.44 2.67
N PRO A 214 -7.05 17.90 1.58
CA PRO A 214 -8.36 18.56 1.66
C PRO A 214 -9.47 17.66 2.18
N ARG A 215 -9.35 16.33 2.04
CA ARG A 215 -10.33 15.34 2.47
C ARG A 215 -9.70 14.28 3.37
N GLY A 216 -10.52 13.73 4.27
CA GLY A 216 -10.14 12.60 5.13
C GLY A 216 -10.59 11.25 4.59
N GLN A 217 -10.09 10.15 5.17
CA GLN A 217 -10.37 8.79 4.69
C GLN A 217 -11.85 8.39 4.77
N SER A 218 -12.63 8.95 5.69
CA SER A 218 -14.10 8.72 5.72
C SER A 218 -14.83 9.22 4.47
N HIS A 219 -14.17 10.05 3.66
CA HIS A 219 -14.57 10.42 2.30
C HIS A 219 -13.67 9.78 1.24
N GLN A 220 -12.35 10.01 1.31
CA GLN A 220 -11.41 9.70 0.25
C GLN A 220 -11.34 8.20 -0.10
N TRP A 221 -11.61 7.30 0.86
CA TRP A 221 -11.65 5.86 0.58
C TRP A 221 -12.74 5.46 -0.43
N PHE A 222 -13.73 6.31 -0.70
CA PHE A 222 -14.73 6.08 -1.74
C PHE A 222 -14.27 6.49 -3.16
N TYR A 223 -13.08 7.06 -3.30
CA TYR A 223 -12.55 7.61 -4.55
C TYR A 223 -11.35 6.82 -5.07
N THR A 224 -11.14 6.91 -6.37
CA THR A 224 -10.08 6.18 -7.06
C THR A 224 -8.73 6.84 -6.89
N SER A 225 -8.67 8.16 -6.96
CA SER A 225 -7.44 8.93 -6.73
C SER A 225 -7.18 9.17 -5.25
N ASP A 226 -5.92 9.43 -4.91
CA ASP A 226 -5.54 9.98 -3.62
C ASP A 226 -6.00 11.45 -3.47
N THR A 227 -5.67 12.08 -2.34
CA THR A 227 -6.04 13.46 -2.01
C THR A 227 -4.90 14.46 -2.28
N GLY A 228 -3.82 14.03 -2.93
CA GLY A 228 -2.61 14.82 -3.14
C GLY A 228 -2.74 15.86 -4.25
N GLY A 229 -1.73 16.73 -4.36
CA GLY A 229 -1.71 17.81 -5.35
C GLY A 229 -1.81 17.31 -6.80
N ARG A 230 -1.18 16.18 -7.14
CA ARG A 230 -1.30 15.57 -8.48
C ARG A 230 -2.74 15.17 -8.80
N ALA A 231 -3.46 14.60 -7.84
CA ALA A 231 -4.87 14.25 -8.05
C ALA A 231 -5.71 15.50 -8.32
N ALA A 232 -5.44 16.59 -7.59
CA ALA A 232 -6.09 17.88 -7.83
C ALA A 232 -5.72 18.49 -9.20
N GLU A 233 -4.50 18.32 -9.70
CA GLU A 233 -4.11 18.77 -11.05
C GLU A 233 -4.84 18.00 -12.15
N VAL A 234 -5.02 16.69 -12.00
CA VAL A 234 -5.64 15.83 -13.03
C VAL A 234 -7.17 15.84 -12.98
N TRP A 235 -7.75 15.85 -11.79
CA TRP A 235 -9.19 15.68 -11.57
C TRP A 235 -9.89 16.91 -10.98
N GLY A 236 -9.14 17.91 -10.49
CA GLY A 236 -9.70 19.07 -9.80
C GLY A 236 -10.54 18.67 -8.60
N ASP A 237 -11.69 19.33 -8.43
CA ASP A 237 -12.64 19.06 -7.35
C ASP A 237 -13.60 17.89 -7.65
N ASN A 238 -13.43 17.18 -8.78
CA ASN A 238 -14.29 16.08 -9.20
C ASN A 238 -13.49 14.78 -9.41
N PRO A 239 -12.84 14.23 -8.36
CA PRO A 239 -12.16 12.94 -8.45
C PRO A 239 -13.12 11.82 -8.85
N GLU A 240 -12.63 10.87 -9.63
CA GLU A 240 -13.41 9.70 -10.04
C GLU A 240 -13.76 8.84 -8.80
N PRO A 241 -15.04 8.52 -8.56
CA PRO A 241 -15.42 7.56 -7.52
C PRO A 241 -14.86 6.16 -7.81
N TRP A 242 -14.49 5.44 -6.75
CA TRP A 242 -14.07 4.05 -6.90
C TRP A 242 -15.27 3.16 -7.22
N ASP A 243 -15.20 2.45 -8.35
CA ASP A 243 -16.26 1.53 -8.76
C ASP A 243 -16.15 0.20 -8.00
N PHE A 244 -16.81 0.14 -6.84
CA PHE A 244 -16.92 -1.07 -6.02
C PHE A 244 -17.66 -2.23 -6.71
N SER A 245 -18.40 -1.99 -7.80
CA SER A 245 -19.10 -3.04 -8.54
C SER A 245 -18.21 -3.74 -9.57
N ARG A 246 -17.20 -3.04 -10.08
CA ARG A 246 -16.22 -3.57 -11.03
C ARG A 246 -15.00 -4.20 -10.37
N ASN A 247 -14.82 -4.00 -9.07
CA ASN A 247 -13.68 -4.50 -8.31
C ASN A 247 -14.13 -5.50 -7.24
N PRO A 248 -13.46 -6.66 -7.10
CA PRO A 248 -13.84 -7.63 -6.08
C PRO A 248 -13.81 -7.04 -4.67
N ALA A 249 -14.78 -7.43 -3.85
CA ALA A 249 -14.83 -7.05 -2.45
C ALA A 249 -13.60 -7.54 -1.68
N ALA A 250 -13.14 -6.76 -0.70
CA ALA A 250 -12.16 -7.26 0.25
C ALA A 250 -12.83 -8.27 1.21
N ASP A 251 -12.13 -9.34 1.55
CA ASP A 251 -12.54 -10.25 2.62
C ASP A 251 -12.15 -9.69 4.00
N LEU A 252 -11.09 -8.88 4.02
CA LEU A 252 -10.53 -8.25 5.20
C LEU A 252 -10.18 -6.79 4.91
N VAL A 253 -10.58 -5.89 5.79
CA VAL A 253 -10.13 -4.50 5.82
C VAL A 253 -9.32 -4.27 7.09
N VAL A 254 -8.14 -3.67 6.96
CA VAL A 254 -7.29 -3.28 8.08
C VAL A 254 -7.21 -1.75 8.10
N ILE A 255 -7.63 -1.14 9.22
CA ILE A 255 -7.66 0.31 9.36
C ILE A 255 -6.63 0.74 10.41
N ASN A 256 -5.68 1.58 10.01
CA ASN A 256 -4.68 2.20 10.88
C ASN A 256 -4.69 3.72 10.67
N LEU A 257 -5.54 4.41 11.44
CA LEU A 257 -5.82 5.83 11.30
C LEU A 257 -6.06 6.51 12.64
N GLY A 258 -5.75 7.81 12.66
CA GLY A 258 -5.98 8.72 13.78
C GLY A 258 -4.72 9.43 14.27
N THR A 259 -3.54 9.10 13.73
CA THR A 259 -2.27 9.74 14.10
C THR A 259 -2.36 11.24 13.85
N ASN A 260 -2.92 11.62 12.69
CA ASN A 260 -3.10 13.01 12.30
C ASN A 260 -4.29 13.66 13.01
N ASP A 261 -5.36 12.91 13.29
CA ASP A 261 -6.50 13.39 14.07
C ASP A 261 -6.11 13.73 15.52
N ALA A 262 -5.19 12.97 16.12
CA ALA A 262 -4.67 13.25 17.46
C ALA A 262 -3.73 14.47 17.51
N ASN A 263 -3.19 14.88 16.37
CA ASN A 263 -2.29 16.02 16.33
C ASN A 263 -3.07 17.32 16.50
N ALA A 264 -2.76 18.06 17.57
CA ALA A 264 -3.42 19.32 17.91
C ALA A 264 -3.41 20.36 16.78
N ALA A 265 -2.45 20.30 15.85
CA ALA A 265 -2.39 21.21 14.70
C ALA A 265 -3.62 21.09 13.77
N ASN A 266 -4.25 19.92 13.71
CA ASN A 266 -5.42 19.68 12.84
C ASN A 266 -6.76 20.00 13.52
N ASN A 267 -6.76 20.33 14.82
CA ASN A 267 -7.95 20.72 15.58
C ASN A 267 -9.14 19.72 15.49
N VAL A 268 -8.86 18.43 15.28
CA VAL A 268 -9.91 17.40 15.28
C VAL A 268 -10.34 17.12 16.72
N THR A 269 -11.65 17.21 16.98
CA THR A 269 -12.18 16.85 18.29
C THR A 269 -12.32 15.33 18.44
N LYS A 270 -12.24 14.83 19.67
CA LYS A 270 -12.47 13.40 19.99
C LYS A 270 -13.81 12.87 19.43
N SER A 271 -14.88 13.66 19.50
CA SER A 271 -16.18 13.28 18.93
C SER A 271 -16.16 13.22 17.41
N THR A 272 -15.55 14.22 16.74
CA THR A 272 -15.38 14.22 15.28
C THR A 272 -14.60 12.99 14.81
N TYR A 273 -13.53 12.63 15.52
CA TYR A 273 -12.74 11.44 15.24
C TYR A 273 -13.60 10.17 15.31
N VAL A 274 -14.31 9.96 16.42
CA VAL A 274 -15.17 8.77 16.62
C VAL A 274 -16.27 8.70 15.55
N GLU A 275 -16.95 9.81 15.26
CA GLU A 275 -18.01 9.85 14.25
C GLU A 275 -17.48 9.55 12.84
N SER A 276 -16.33 10.10 12.48
CA SER A 276 -15.72 9.89 11.16
C SER A 276 -15.19 8.47 10.99
N TYR A 277 -14.60 7.90 12.04
CA TYR A 277 -14.17 6.50 12.04
C TYR A 277 -15.37 5.56 11.90
N LYS A 278 -16.48 5.85 12.59
CA LYS A 278 -17.73 5.11 12.39
C LYS A 278 -18.21 5.22 10.94
N LYS A 279 -18.23 6.41 10.35
CA LYS A 279 -18.61 6.58 8.93
C LYS A 279 -17.73 5.75 7.99
N LEU A 280 -16.42 5.71 8.21
CA LEU A 280 -15.52 4.89 7.40
C LEU A 280 -15.90 3.40 7.46
N ILE A 281 -16.07 2.84 8.66
CA ILE A 281 -16.43 1.42 8.83
C ILE A 281 -17.86 1.13 8.35
N GLN A 282 -18.81 2.05 8.55
CA GLN A 282 -20.16 1.95 7.98
C GLN A 282 -20.12 1.97 6.45
N GLY A 283 -19.16 2.68 5.86
CA GLY A 283 -18.87 2.68 4.42
C GLY A 283 -18.35 1.33 3.94
N VAL A 284 -17.33 0.81 4.62
CA VAL A 284 -16.79 -0.53 4.36
C VAL A 284 -17.89 -1.58 4.45
N HIS A 285 -18.66 -1.60 5.53
CA HIS A 285 -19.74 -2.57 5.73
C HIS A 285 -20.87 -2.41 4.70
N GLY A 286 -21.15 -1.19 4.24
CA GLY A 286 -22.13 -0.94 3.18
C GLY A 286 -21.69 -1.45 1.81
N LYS A 287 -20.41 -1.28 1.44
CA LYS A 287 -19.87 -1.73 0.15
C LYS A 287 -19.49 -3.21 0.15
N TRP A 288 -18.94 -3.70 1.26
CA TRP A 288 -18.44 -5.06 1.44
C TRP A 288 -19.03 -5.67 2.72
N PRO A 289 -20.30 -6.09 2.71
CA PRO A 289 -21.03 -6.51 3.92
C PRO A 289 -20.47 -7.77 4.60
N GLU A 290 -19.70 -8.59 3.88
CA GLU A 290 -19.07 -9.80 4.43
C GLU A 290 -17.63 -9.55 4.92
N ALA A 291 -17.06 -8.37 4.66
CA ALA A 291 -15.68 -8.07 5.04
C ALA A 291 -15.51 -8.06 6.55
N GLN A 292 -14.48 -8.74 7.04
CA GLN A 292 -14.00 -8.54 8.40
C GLN A 292 -13.25 -7.22 8.47
N VAL A 293 -13.36 -6.49 9.59
CA VAL A 293 -12.66 -5.21 9.79
C VAL A 293 -11.75 -5.33 11.01
N ILE A 294 -10.44 -5.17 10.82
CA ILE A 294 -9.48 -5.03 11.92
C ILE A 294 -9.20 -3.55 12.13
N ILE A 295 -9.56 -3.06 13.31
CA ILE A 295 -9.26 -1.72 13.80
C ILE A 295 -7.95 -1.82 14.58
N MET A 296 -6.90 -1.15 14.09
CA MET A 296 -5.61 -1.16 14.76
C MET A 296 -5.54 -0.07 15.82
N GLN A 297 -5.02 -0.41 17.00
CA GLN A 297 -4.56 0.60 17.94
C GLN A 297 -3.35 1.32 17.36
N MET A 298 -3.37 2.65 17.38
CA MET A 298 -2.26 3.46 16.90
C MET A 298 -1.07 3.44 17.86
N TRP A 299 0.10 3.76 17.32
CA TRP A 299 1.31 4.08 18.08
C TRP A 299 1.77 5.48 17.67
N GLN A 300 1.92 6.39 18.63
CA GLN A 300 2.23 7.81 18.36
C GLN A 300 3.61 8.22 18.88
N GLY A 301 4.56 7.28 18.80
CA GLY A 301 5.93 7.46 19.29
C GLY A 301 6.12 7.11 20.76
N PHE A 302 7.28 7.51 21.27
CA PHE A 302 7.74 7.23 22.63
C PHE A 302 8.26 8.49 23.31
N PHE A 303 8.05 8.61 24.61
CA PHE A 303 8.63 9.68 25.42
C PHE A 303 9.49 9.10 26.54
N GLN A 304 10.50 9.84 26.97
CA GLN A 304 11.28 9.46 28.14
C GLN A 304 10.41 9.62 29.39
N ASP A 305 10.26 8.53 30.14
CA ASP A 305 9.57 8.48 31.43
C ASP A 305 10.57 8.06 32.51
N GLY A 306 11.18 9.05 33.17
CA GLY A 306 12.25 8.81 34.14
C GLY A 306 13.45 8.09 33.53
N ASN A 307 13.68 6.85 33.96
CA ASN A 307 14.75 5.96 33.48
C ASN A 307 14.27 4.89 32.49
N THR A 308 13.06 5.03 31.95
CA THR A 308 12.47 4.16 30.92
C THR A 308 11.79 4.99 29.81
N TYR A 309 11.12 4.33 28.89
CA TYR A 309 10.32 4.95 27.83
C TYR A 309 8.85 4.54 27.95
N GLY A 310 7.94 5.52 27.82
CA GLY A 310 6.51 5.30 27.67
C GLY A 310 6.08 5.41 26.21
N GLN A 311 5.06 4.64 25.81
CA GLN A 311 4.47 4.71 24.47
C GLN A 311 3.32 5.72 24.46
N ASN A 312 3.29 6.64 23.49
CA ASN A 312 2.14 7.51 23.27
C ASN A 312 0.99 6.70 22.66
N THR A 313 -0.20 6.87 23.24
CA THR A 313 -1.43 6.16 22.85
C THR A 313 -2.61 7.12 22.80
N ASP A 314 -2.45 8.29 22.18
CA ASP A 314 -3.56 9.24 22.07
C ASP A 314 -4.71 8.62 21.27
N LEU A 315 -5.91 9.06 21.62
CA LEU A 315 -7.17 8.53 21.09
C LEU A 315 -7.41 7.03 21.32
N ARG A 316 -6.65 6.37 22.22
CA ARG A 316 -6.80 4.92 22.49
C ARG A 316 -8.21 4.56 22.94
N ASP A 317 -8.76 5.32 23.89
CA ASP A 317 -10.09 5.04 24.44
C ASP A 317 -11.16 5.33 23.37
N GLU A 318 -10.96 6.37 22.56
CA GLU A 318 -11.83 6.74 21.45
C GLU A 318 -11.87 5.66 20.36
N VAL A 319 -10.71 5.19 19.87
CA VAL A 319 -10.67 4.13 18.84
C VAL A 319 -11.20 2.80 19.37
N TYR A 320 -10.99 2.49 20.66
CA TYR A 320 -11.57 1.32 21.29
C TYR A 320 -13.10 1.43 21.38
N SER A 321 -13.64 2.62 21.67
CA SER A 321 -15.10 2.85 21.69
C SER A 321 -15.75 2.64 20.31
N VAL A 322 -15.01 2.88 19.22
CA VAL A 322 -15.46 2.58 17.85
C VAL A 322 -15.59 1.06 17.66
N TYR A 323 -14.58 0.30 18.07
CA TYR A 323 -14.64 -1.16 18.07
C TYR A 323 -15.83 -1.69 18.90
N GLU A 324 -16.04 -1.15 20.11
CA GLU A 324 -17.15 -1.54 20.96
C GLU A 324 -18.50 -1.26 20.28
N TYR A 325 -18.67 -0.08 19.70
CA TYR A 325 -19.89 0.32 18.99
C TYR A 325 -20.29 -0.69 17.91
N PHE A 326 -19.35 -1.12 17.05
CA PHE A 326 -19.63 -2.09 15.98
C PHE A 326 -19.91 -3.51 16.47
N ASN A 327 -19.69 -3.78 17.76
CA ASN A 327 -20.00 -5.04 18.42
C ASN A 327 -21.20 -4.96 19.38
N THR A 328 -21.90 -3.81 19.43
CA THR A 328 -23.15 -3.68 20.21
C THR A 328 -24.30 -4.44 19.55
N GLU A 329 -25.24 -4.91 20.37
CA GLU A 329 -26.50 -5.48 19.87
C GLU A 329 -27.30 -4.45 19.06
N GLU A 330 -27.28 -3.18 19.47
CA GLU A 330 -27.94 -2.07 18.75
C GLU A 330 -27.45 -1.99 17.30
N TYR A 331 -26.13 -1.86 17.08
CA TYR A 331 -25.59 -1.79 15.73
C TYR A 331 -25.81 -3.10 14.95
N LEU A 332 -25.57 -4.26 15.59
CA LEU A 332 -25.66 -5.54 14.88
C LEU A 332 -27.10 -5.94 14.53
N SER A 333 -28.12 -5.40 15.22
CA SER A 333 -29.52 -5.72 14.94
C SER A 333 -30.08 -5.05 13.68
N ASP A 334 -29.67 -3.81 13.40
CA ASP A 334 -29.99 -3.06 12.19
C ASP A 334 -28.83 -2.12 11.81
N PRO A 335 -27.74 -2.66 11.23
CA PRO A 335 -26.55 -1.90 10.88
C PRO A 335 -26.83 -0.64 10.06
N ILE A 336 -26.14 0.43 10.44
CA ILE A 336 -26.11 1.68 9.69
C ILE A 336 -24.99 1.60 8.64
N THR A 337 -25.27 2.04 7.41
CA THR A 337 -24.30 2.17 6.32
C THR A 337 -24.14 3.61 5.89
N TRP A 338 -22.96 3.96 5.41
CA TRP A 338 -22.60 5.30 4.93
C TRP A 338 -22.10 5.24 3.49
N ASP A 339 -22.42 6.26 2.70
CA ASP A 339 -21.86 6.43 1.35
C ASP A 339 -21.43 7.89 1.16
N ALA A 340 -20.12 8.11 0.99
CA ALA A 340 -19.55 9.44 0.82
C ALA A 340 -19.73 10.02 -0.58
N ILE A 341 -20.07 9.20 -1.58
CA ILE A 341 -20.32 9.64 -2.96
C ILE A 341 -21.70 10.29 -3.02
N THR A 342 -22.71 9.63 -2.43
CA THR A 342 -24.08 10.13 -2.38
C THR A 342 -24.35 11.00 -1.16
N ASN A 343 -23.44 11.04 -0.18
CA ASN A 343 -23.59 11.73 1.09
C ASN A 343 -24.84 11.26 1.87
N THR A 344 -25.06 9.94 1.90
CA THR A 344 -26.26 9.33 2.49
C THR A 344 -25.94 8.29 3.57
N THR A 345 -26.80 8.25 4.58
CA THR A 345 -26.83 7.21 5.60
C THR A 345 -28.13 6.41 5.47
N SER A 346 -28.06 5.10 5.64
CA SER A 346 -29.22 4.19 5.60
C SER A 346 -29.04 3.05 6.61
N THR A 347 -30.09 2.32 6.93
CA THR A 347 -29.99 1.04 7.66
C THR A 347 -30.13 -0.14 6.71
N THR A 348 -29.56 -1.29 7.06
CA THR A 348 -29.62 -2.51 6.23
C THR A 348 -30.99 -3.21 6.31
N GLY A 349 -31.78 -2.92 7.35
CA GLY A 349 -33.04 -3.58 7.67
C GLY A 349 -32.86 -5.05 8.07
N LYS A 350 -31.63 -5.50 8.33
CA LYS A 350 -31.28 -6.90 8.59
C LYS A 350 -30.10 -7.00 9.56
N PRO A 351 -30.12 -7.93 10.52
CA PRO A 351 -29.00 -8.12 11.42
C PRO A 351 -27.70 -8.50 10.70
N ALA A 352 -26.56 -8.05 11.23
CA ALA A 352 -25.23 -8.48 10.83
C ALA A 352 -24.62 -9.42 11.87
N LYS A 353 -23.70 -10.28 11.42
CA LYS A 353 -22.82 -11.03 12.33
C LYS A 353 -21.71 -10.10 12.84
N PRO A 354 -21.11 -10.38 14.02
CA PRO A 354 -19.91 -9.67 14.45
C PRO A 354 -18.81 -9.75 13.39
N PHE A 355 -18.26 -8.60 12.99
CA PHE A 355 -17.29 -8.48 11.90
C PHE A 355 -16.11 -7.55 12.25
N ALA A 356 -16.24 -6.71 13.29
CA ALA A 356 -15.21 -5.78 13.72
C ALA A 356 -14.34 -6.37 14.83
N HIS A 357 -13.02 -6.30 14.66
CA HIS A 357 -12.00 -6.84 15.54
C HIS A 357 -11.02 -5.74 15.94
N PHE A 358 -10.49 -5.80 17.17
CA PHE A 358 -9.48 -4.85 17.64
C PHE A 358 -8.11 -5.52 17.69
N PHE A 359 -7.12 -4.93 17.01
CA PHE A 359 -5.73 -5.34 17.09
C PHE A 359 -4.97 -4.39 18.01
N ASN A 360 -4.72 -4.85 19.23
CA ASN A 360 -3.94 -4.10 20.20
C ASN A 360 -2.44 -4.18 19.86
N THR A 361 -1.84 -3.02 19.59
CA THR A 361 -0.43 -2.91 19.21
C THR A 361 0.51 -2.60 20.37
N THR A 362 -0.04 -2.49 21.59
CA THR A 362 0.72 -2.21 22.81
C THR A 362 1.84 -3.22 22.99
N GLY A 363 3.07 -2.73 23.15
CA GLY A 363 4.24 -3.57 23.40
C GLY A 363 4.83 -4.27 22.17
N ILE A 364 4.23 -4.14 20.98
CA ILE A 364 4.84 -4.66 19.74
C ILE A 364 6.11 -3.88 19.41
N LEU A 365 6.02 -2.55 19.45
CA LEU A 365 7.13 -1.63 19.19
C LEU A 365 7.83 -1.22 20.49
N GLN A 366 9.12 -0.97 20.39
CA GLN A 366 9.96 -0.36 21.40
C GLN A 366 10.50 0.98 20.89
N HIS A 367 11.02 1.82 21.79
CA HIS A 367 11.47 3.18 21.45
C HIS A 367 12.43 3.26 20.24
N ASN A 368 13.29 2.26 20.06
CA ASN A 368 14.26 2.18 18.96
C ASN A 368 13.68 1.62 17.65
N ASP A 369 12.43 1.18 17.65
CA ASP A 369 11.70 0.80 16.44
C ASP A 369 11.03 1.99 15.77
N ILE A 370 11.11 3.19 16.36
CA ILE A 370 10.56 4.44 15.81
C ILE A 370 11.71 5.39 15.45
N ALA A 371 12.11 5.41 14.17
CA ALA A 371 13.06 6.35 13.61
C ALA A 371 13.08 6.27 12.07
N PRO A 372 13.42 7.35 11.35
CA PRO A 372 13.49 8.75 11.80
C PRO A 372 12.09 9.41 11.80
N GLN A 373 11.98 10.60 12.40
CA GLN A 373 10.76 11.45 12.32
C GLN A 373 9.47 10.79 12.86
N TRP A 374 9.56 10.08 13.98
CA TRP A 374 8.41 9.46 14.65
C TRP A 374 7.68 8.37 13.84
N HIS A 375 8.32 7.81 12.81
CA HIS A 375 7.80 6.69 12.02
C HIS A 375 8.51 5.39 12.36
N PRO A 376 7.86 4.22 12.18
CA PRO A 376 8.52 2.93 12.33
C PRO A 376 9.73 2.79 11.41
N THR A 377 10.84 2.31 11.97
CA THR A 377 11.94 1.75 11.16
C THR A 377 11.43 0.55 10.37
N ASP A 378 12.20 0.07 9.40
CA ASP A 378 11.85 -1.15 8.65
C ASP A 378 11.68 -2.35 9.59
N VAL A 379 12.50 -2.45 10.64
CA VAL A 379 12.34 -3.47 11.70
C VAL A 379 11.02 -3.28 12.46
N GLY A 380 10.65 -2.04 12.79
CA GLY A 380 9.35 -1.74 13.39
C GLY A 380 8.19 -2.16 12.50
N GLN A 381 8.26 -1.88 11.20
CA GLN A 381 7.26 -2.32 10.21
C GLN A 381 7.14 -3.84 10.17
N ILE A 382 8.27 -4.57 10.13
CA ILE A 382 8.32 -6.04 10.14
C ILE A 382 7.70 -6.60 11.43
N LYS A 383 7.98 -5.99 12.59
CA LYS A 383 7.37 -6.39 13.86
C LYS A 383 5.84 -6.27 13.80
N VAL A 384 5.32 -5.13 13.35
CA VAL A 384 3.87 -4.92 13.20
C VAL A 384 3.27 -5.94 12.23
N ALA A 385 3.87 -6.12 11.05
CA ALA A 385 3.40 -7.07 10.05
C ALA A 385 3.34 -8.50 10.61
N SER A 386 4.41 -8.95 11.28
CA SER A 386 4.50 -10.31 11.83
C SER A 386 3.42 -10.59 12.88
N HIS A 387 3.18 -9.64 13.80
CA HIS A 387 2.15 -9.78 14.83
C HIS A 387 0.74 -9.68 14.24
N LEU A 388 0.52 -8.84 13.24
CA LEU A 388 -0.77 -8.73 12.57
C LEU A 388 -1.09 -9.98 11.73
N ILE A 389 -0.12 -10.55 11.02
CA ILE A 389 -0.26 -11.84 10.33
C ILE A 389 -0.64 -12.94 11.33
N GLN A 390 0.04 -13.00 12.47
CA GLN A 390 -0.28 -13.97 13.52
C GLN A 390 -1.71 -13.75 14.06
N TYR A 391 -2.10 -12.50 14.32
CA TYR A 391 -3.45 -12.16 14.74
C TYR A 391 -4.50 -12.60 13.73
N ILE A 392 -4.31 -12.27 12.45
CA ILE A 392 -5.21 -12.66 11.35
C ILE A 392 -5.34 -14.19 11.29
N THR A 393 -4.21 -14.91 11.39
CA THR A 393 -4.20 -16.38 11.37
C THR A 393 -5.00 -16.96 12.53
N LEU A 394 -4.76 -16.49 13.76
CA LEU A 394 -5.39 -17.04 14.97
C LEU A 394 -6.85 -16.60 15.12
N LYS A 395 -7.17 -15.35 14.77
CA LYS A 395 -8.48 -14.75 14.98
C LYS A 395 -9.46 -15.08 13.86
N LEU A 396 -8.98 -15.10 12.61
CA LEU A 396 -9.82 -15.27 11.42
C LEU A 396 -9.60 -16.61 10.71
N GLY A 397 -8.64 -17.42 11.17
CA GLY A 397 -8.37 -18.74 10.60
C GLY A 397 -7.77 -18.68 9.19
N TRP A 398 -7.05 -17.61 8.85
CA TRP A 398 -6.38 -17.45 7.55
C TRP A 398 -5.01 -18.13 7.57
N PRO A 399 -4.82 -19.32 6.98
CA PRO A 399 -3.52 -19.95 6.91
C PRO A 399 -2.55 -19.16 6.02
N LEU A 400 -1.25 -19.35 6.25
CA LEU A 400 -0.18 -18.76 5.44
C LEU A 400 0.09 -19.62 4.21
N TYR A 401 0.19 -18.98 3.05
CA TYR A 401 0.60 -19.61 1.79
C TYR A 401 1.86 -18.98 1.18
N ALA A 402 2.48 -17.99 1.84
CA ALA A 402 3.76 -17.45 1.39
C ALA A 402 4.87 -18.45 1.74
N THR A 403 5.47 -19.09 0.72
CA THR A 403 6.43 -20.19 0.90
C THR A 403 7.71 -20.03 0.09
N GLY A 404 7.97 -18.87 -0.50
CA GLY A 404 9.12 -18.71 -1.40
C GLY A 404 9.42 -17.28 -1.80
N PRO A 405 8.46 -16.52 -2.37
CA PRO A 405 8.77 -15.20 -2.92
C PRO A 405 9.38 -14.24 -1.90
N GLU A 406 10.32 -13.41 -2.34
CA GLU A 406 10.87 -12.35 -1.48
C GLU A 406 9.73 -11.42 -1.04
N VAL A 407 9.67 -11.11 0.26
CA VAL A 407 8.73 -10.11 0.78
C VAL A 407 9.48 -8.80 0.97
N TYR A 408 10.35 -8.71 1.97
CA TYR A 408 11.09 -7.50 2.28
C TYR A 408 12.50 -7.50 1.69
N HIS A 409 12.74 -6.62 0.72
CA HIS A 409 14.03 -6.48 0.05
C HIS A 409 15.13 -5.98 1.01
N GLU A 410 16.35 -6.51 0.86
CA GLU A 410 17.56 -6.12 1.62
C GLU A 410 17.46 -6.23 3.16
N THR A 411 16.52 -7.02 3.68
CA THR A 411 16.34 -7.22 5.13
C THR A 411 17.14 -8.40 5.70
N LEU A 412 18.05 -8.95 4.92
CA LEU A 412 18.84 -10.10 5.28
C LEU A 412 20.03 -9.68 6.18
N TYR A 413 19.85 -9.77 7.50
CA TYR A 413 20.88 -9.48 8.49
C TYR A 413 21.14 -10.71 9.37
N TRP A 414 22.36 -11.26 9.33
CA TRP A 414 22.75 -12.37 10.19
C TRP A 414 24.23 -12.30 10.52
N ASN A 415 24.60 -12.92 11.64
CA ASN A 415 25.98 -13.08 12.04
C ASN A 415 26.44 -14.49 11.68
N ASP A 416 27.38 -14.59 10.75
CA ASP A 416 27.96 -15.85 10.29
C ASP A 416 29.21 -16.26 11.09
N GLN A 417 29.67 -15.41 12.02
CA GLN A 417 30.79 -15.74 12.90
C GLN A 417 30.30 -16.56 14.10
N SER A 418 30.52 -17.87 14.03
CA SER A 418 30.16 -18.82 15.10
C SER A 418 30.79 -18.52 16.48
N SER A 419 31.78 -17.63 16.53
CA SER A 419 32.50 -17.24 17.75
C SER A 419 32.18 -15.83 18.26
N TYR A 420 31.18 -15.16 17.68
CA TYR A 420 30.74 -13.84 18.13
C TYR A 420 30.02 -13.88 19.48
#